data_AF-A0A4U5R1I6-F1
#
_entry.id   AF-A0A4U5R1I6-F1
#
_cell.length_a   1.000
_cell.length_b   1.000
_cell.length_c   1.000
_cell.angle_alpha   90.00
_cell.angle_beta   90.00
_cell.angle_gamma   90.00
#
_symmetry.space_group_name_H-M   'P 1'
#
loop_
_entity.id
_entity.type
_entity.pdbx_description
1 polymer ?
#
loop_
_entity_poly.entity_id
_entity_poly.type
_entity_poly.pdbx_seq_one_letter_code
_entity_poly.pdbx_strand_id
1 'polypeptide(L)'
;MDITLFSPKDTLTHFFPSHLQSNDQVAAIDMQSNSSSNNNNQPQTSHTSTSRSSDSGEACGGGNKWASKLLSECARAISEKDSSKIHHLLWMLNELASPYGDCDQKLASYFLQALFCKATESGQRCFKTLTTVAEKSHSFDSARKLILKFQEVSPWTTFGHVASNGAILEALDGESKLHIIDISNTLCTQWPTLLEALATRNDETPRLKLTVVVTASIVRSVMKEIGQRMEKFARLMGVPFEFKVISVLNHVGELTKEGLGVQEDEAVAINCIGALRRVEVDERSSVIQLFRSLNPRVVTIVEEEADFTSSRYDFVKCFEECLRYYTLYFEMLEESFVPTSNERLMLERECSRNIVRVLACDEETGGGECERRERGVQWSERLREAFSPVGFSDDVVDDVKALLKRYKAGWALVLPQGDHESGVYLTWKEEPVVWACAWKP
;
A
#
# COMPACT_ATOMS: atom_id res chain seq x y z
N MET A 1 -7.55 58.00 23.00
CA MET A 1 -6.21 58.35 23.46
C MET A 1 -5.34 57.14 23.26
N ASP A 2 -4.40 57.27 22.33
CA ASP A 2 -3.33 56.33 22.01
C ASP A 2 -2.46 56.00 23.24
N ILE A 3 -1.85 54.81 23.27
CA ILE A 3 -0.43 54.59 22.93
C ILE A 3 -0.09 53.10 23.16
N THR A 4 0.73 52.62 22.25
CA THR A 4 1.23 51.27 22.00
C THR A 4 2.48 50.89 22.83
N LEU A 5 2.79 49.58 22.85
CA LEU A 5 4.10 48.93 22.56
C LEU A 5 4.69 47.92 23.58
N PHE A 6 5.09 46.78 22.98
CA PHE A 6 6.21 45.85 23.23
C PHE A 6 6.05 44.56 24.06
N SER A 7 6.35 43.45 23.35
CA SER A 7 6.71 42.08 23.77
C SER A 7 8.13 42.02 24.41
N PRO A 8 8.52 40.93 25.11
CA PRO A 8 9.39 39.95 24.43
C PRO A 8 9.22 38.45 24.83
N LYS A 9 9.36 37.60 23.81
CA LYS A 9 10.20 36.38 23.62
C LYS A 9 10.16 35.13 24.53
N ASP A 10 9.97 34.02 23.81
CA ASP A 10 10.26 32.59 23.96
C ASP A 10 11.41 32.12 24.87
N THR A 11 11.22 30.94 25.49
CA THR A 11 12.22 29.84 25.48
C THR A 11 11.52 28.47 25.66
N LEU A 12 11.53 27.64 24.61
CA LEU A 12 11.24 26.19 24.66
C LEU A 12 12.55 25.44 24.46
N THR A 13 12.87 24.52 25.37
CA THR A 13 14.07 23.66 25.33
C THR A 13 13.82 22.42 24.47
N HIS A 14 14.60 22.29 23.39
CA HIS A 14 14.76 21.07 22.60
C HIS A 14 15.86 20.18 23.20
N PHE A 15 15.65 18.86 23.23
CA PHE A 15 16.69 17.86 23.49
C PHE A 15 16.74 16.86 22.32
N PHE A 16 17.82 16.93 21.53
CA PHE A 16 18.40 15.84 20.73
C PHE A 16 19.90 16.13 20.59
N PRO A 17 20.81 15.17 20.82
CA PRO A 17 22.22 15.36 20.48
C PRO A 17 22.53 14.80 19.09
N SER A 18 22.97 15.69 18.20
CA SER A 18 23.65 15.36 16.94
C SER A 18 25.16 15.47 17.13
N HIS A 19 25.90 14.40 16.86
CA HIS A 19 27.34 14.49 16.61
C HIS A 19 27.67 13.73 15.33
N LEU A 20 28.10 14.47 14.31
CA LEU A 20 29.08 14.07 13.29
C LEU A 20 29.47 15.34 12.52
N GLN A 21 30.65 15.87 12.86
CA GLN A 21 31.31 16.91 12.08
C GLN A 21 32.08 16.26 10.93
N SER A 22 31.76 16.72 9.73
CA SER A 22 32.52 16.58 8.49
C SER A 22 33.82 17.40 8.55
N ASN A 23 34.92 16.82 8.11
CA ASN A 23 36.07 17.58 7.60
C ASN A 23 36.58 16.86 6.35
N ASP A 24 36.17 17.35 5.18
CA ASP A 24 36.81 17.03 3.90
C ASP A 24 37.82 18.13 3.58
N GLN A 25 39.07 17.72 3.34
CA GLN A 25 40.02 18.50 2.55
C GLN A 25 40.54 17.62 1.40
N VAL A 26 40.47 18.22 0.22
CA VAL A 26 40.88 17.74 -1.09
C VAL A 26 42.40 17.69 -1.21
N ALA A 27 42.95 16.60 -1.74
CA ALA A 27 44.15 16.64 -2.60
C ALA A 27 44.29 15.32 -3.39
N ALA A 28 44.76 15.45 -4.62
CA ALA A 28 44.78 14.46 -5.69
C ALA A 28 46.15 13.74 -5.82
N ILE A 29 46.21 12.75 -6.74
CA ILE A 29 47.42 12.17 -7.39
C ILE A 29 48.17 11.17 -6.47
N ASP A 30 48.63 9.96 -6.84
CA ASP A 30 49.14 9.43 -8.09
C ASP A 30 49.07 7.89 -8.15
N MET A 31 49.36 7.39 -9.34
CA MET A 31 49.44 6.00 -9.80
C MET A 31 50.76 5.31 -9.38
N GLN A 32 50.78 3.97 -9.45
CA GLN A 32 51.92 3.06 -9.63
C GLN A 32 52.63 2.39 -8.42
N SER A 33 52.41 1.06 -8.39
CA SER A 33 53.43 0.01 -8.57
C SER A 33 54.00 -0.75 -7.36
N ASN A 34 53.96 -2.07 -7.59
CA ASN A 34 54.97 -3.07 -7.32
C ASN A 34 55.04 -3.81 -5.97
N SER A 35 54.70 -5.10 -6.11
CA SER A 35 55.55 -6.26 -5.85
C SER A 35 55.69 -6.77 -4.42
N SER A 36 55.11 -7.96 -4.24
CA SER A 36 55.80 -9.20 -3.83
C SER A 36 56.58 -9.18 -2.51
N SER A 37 56.14 -9.99 -1.53
CA SER A 37 56.79 -11.28 -1.24
C SER A 37 56.20 -11.94 0.01
N ASN A 38 55.99 -13.25 -0.11
CA ASN A 38 55.78 -14.21 0.97
C ASN A 38 56.89 -14.11 2.04
N ASN A 39 56.53 -14.32 3.31
CA ASN A 39 57.14 -15.42 4.06
C ASN A 39 56.38 -15.79 5.33
N ASN A 40 56.25 -17.11 5.49
CA ASN A 40 55.83 -17.83 6.68
C ASN A 40 56.68 -17.47 7.91
N ASN A 41 56.04 -17.34 9.06
CA ASN A 41 56.58 -17.80 10.34
C ASN A 41 55.45 -18.00 11.35
N GLN A 42 55.23 -19.25 11.74
CA GLN A 42 54.52 -19.64 12.96
C GLN A 42 55.50 -19.54 14.14
N PRO A 43 55.04 -19.19 15.35
CA PRO A 43 54.90 -20.25 16.35
C PRO A 43 53.66 -20.11 17.26
N GLN A 44 53.46 -21.17 18.03
CA GLN A 44 52.27 -21.64 18.72
C GLN A 44 51.76 -20.80 19.93
N THR A 45 50.53 -21.16 20.31
CA THR A 45 49.89 -21.12 21.65
C THR A 45 49.08 -19.88 22.05
N SER A 46 47.76 -20.00 22.01
CA SER A 46 46.91 -20.11 23.20
C SER A 46 45.44 -20.23 22.79
N HIS A 47 44.75 -21.18 23.41
CA HIS A 47 43.35 -21.49 23.18
C HIS A 47 42.45 -20.45 23.85
N THR A 48 41.55 -19.85 23.08
CA THR A 48 40.31 -19.27 23.62
C THR A 48 39.18 -19.51 22.63
N SER A 49 38.35 -20.50 22.94
CA SER A 49 37.16 -20.88 22.20
C SER A 49 36.14 -19.74 22.25
N THR A 50 36.00 -18.97 21.18
CA THR A 50 34.80 -18.18 20.93
C THR A 50 34.00 -18.86 19.83
N SER A 51 33.00 -19.64 20.27
CA SER A 51 31.96 -20.20 19.42
C SER A 51 31.22 -19.05 18.74
N ARG A 52 31.55 -18.78 17.48
CA ARG A 52 30.70 -18.03 16.56
C ARG A 52 29.56 -18.96 16.17
N SER A 53 28.40 -18.80 16.80
CA SER A 53 27.15 -19.31 16.26
C SER A 53 26.83 -18.50 15.00
N SER A 54 27.07 -19.10 13.85
CA SER A 54 26.46 -18.71 12.60
C SER A 54 24.96 -18.91 12.75
N ASP A 55 24.23 -17.83 13.03
CA ASP A 55 22.77 -17.86 13.03
C ASP A 55 22.31 -17.73 11.57
N SER A 56 22.29 -18.88 10.91
CA SER A 56 21.73 -19.06 9.59
C SER A 56 20.22 -19.21 9.72
N GLY A 57 19.50 -18.11 9.44
CA GLY A 57 18.10 -18.07 9.00
C GLY A 57 17.19 -19.20 9.47
N GLU A 58 16.75 -19.15 10.72
CA GLU A 58 15.49 -19.79 11.10
C GLU A 58 14.33 -18.88 10.70
N ALA A 59 13.39 -19.44 9.94
CA ALA A 59 12.12 -18.80 9.61
C ALA A 59 11.39 -18.40 10.90
N CYS A 60 10.71 -17.25 10.88
CA CYS A 60 9.93 -16.66 11.98
C CYS A 60 8.69 -17.49 12.39
N GLY A 61 8.85 -18.78 12.69
CA GLY A 61 7.78 -19.70 13.04
C GLY A 61 8.10 -20.42 14.35
N GLY A 62 7.94 -19.74 15.48
CA GLY A 62 8.07 -20.40 16.80
C GLY A 62 8.39 -19.50 17.99
N GLY A 63 8.73 -18.23 17.78
CA GLY A 63 8.88 -17.26 18.86
C GLY A 63 7.54 -17.00 19.55
N ASN A 64 7.52 -16.96 20.89
CA ASN A 64 6.35 -16.53 21.66
C ASN A 64 5.85 -15.19 21.10
N LYS A 65 4.73 -15.19 20.36
CA LYS A 65 4.04 -13.99 19.82
C LYS A 65 3.54 -13.10 20.97
N TRP A 66 4.46 -12.49 21.69
CA TRP A 66 4.20 -11.78 22.95
C TRP A 66 3.49 -10.47 22.67
N ALA A 67 3.83 -9.84 21.55
CA ALA A 67 3.24 -8.59 21.11
C ALA A 67 1.73 -8.73 21.00
N SER A 68 1.25 -9.74 20.27
CA SER A 68 -0.18 -9.99 20.06
C SER A 68 -0.95 -10.11 21.38
N LYS A 69 -0.42 -10.86 22.36
CA LYS A 69 -1.06 -11.05 23.67
C LYS A 69 -1.17 -9.74 24.46
N LEU A 70 -0.05 -9.01 24.63
CA LEU A 70 -0.05 -7.74 25.37
C LEU A 70 -0.92 -6.68 24.70
N LEU A 71 -0.87 -6.63 23.37
CA LEU A 71 -1.67 -5.73 22.53
C LEU A 71 -3.18 -6.01 22.70
N SER A 72 -3.60 -7.26 22.62
CA SER A 72 -5.01 -7.65 22.84
C SER A 72 -5.49 -7.39 24.26
N GLU A 73 -4.65 -7.63 25.28
CA GLU A 73 -4.98 -7.28 26.67
C GLU A 73 -5.15 -5.77 26.85
N CYS A 74 -4.28 -4.96 26.22
CA CYS A 74 -4.35 -3.51 26.29
C CYS A 74 -5.62 -2.97 25.61
N ALA A 75 -5.96 -3.49 24.43
CA ALA A 75 -7.20 -3.13 23.74
C ALA A 75 -8.45 -3.45 24.58
N ARG A 76 -8.47 -4.62 25.24
CA ARG A 76 -9.57 -4.99 26.14
C ARG A 76 -9.65 -4.05 27.36
N ALA A 77 -8.52 -3.74 27.99
CA ALA A 77 -8.46 -2.81 29.11
C ALA A 77 -8.97 -1.41 28.73
N ILE A 78 -8.66 -0.93 27.52
CA ILE A 78 -9.20 0.33 26.96
C ILE A 78 -10.72 0.24 26.79
N SER A 79 -11.24 -0.85 26.23
CA SER A 79 -12.68 -1.07 26.06
C SER A 79 -13.43 -1.13 27.40
N GLU A 80 -12.82 -1.77 28.41
CA GLU A 80 -13.36 -1.91 29.77
C GLU A 80 -13.18 -0.64 30.62
N LYS A 81 -12.43 0.35 30.11
CA LYS A 81 -12.03 1.57 30.83
C LYS A 81 -11.27 1.30 32.14
N ASP A 82 -10.51 0.20 32.19
CA ASP A 82 -9.68 -0.18 33.35
C ASP A 82 -8.38 0.64 33.37
N SER A 83 -8.44 1.84 33.95
CA SER A 83 -7.31 2.78 33.94
C SER A 83 -6.02 2.20 34.52
N SER A 84 -6.10 1.33 35.54
CA SER A 84 -4.90 0.74 36.14
C SER A 84 -4.20 -0.20 35.17
N LYS A 85 -4.97 -1.09 34.51
CA LYS A 85 -4.41 -1.98 33.47
C LYS A 85 -3.93 -1.21 32.26
N ILE A 86 -4.65 -0.19 31.81
CA ILE A 86 -4.25 0.64 30.66
C ILE A 86 -2.85 1.22 30.90
N HIS A 87 -2.63 1.89 32.04
CA HIS A 87 -1.33 2.49 32.35
C HIS A 87 -0.21 1.44 32.41
N HIS A 88 -0.47 0.30 33.07
CA HIS A 88 0.52 -0.77 33.18
C HIS A 88 0.88 -1.39 31.83
N LEU A 89 -0.11 -1.73 31.01
CA LEU A 89 0.08 -2.36 29.71
C LEU A 89 0.73 -1.43 28.69
N LEU A 90 0.34 -0.14 28.66
CA LEU A 90 0.99 0.85 27.82
C LEU A 90 2.46 1.06 28.22
N TRP A 91 2.76 1.07 29.52
CA TRP A 91 4.14 1.12 30.01
C TRP A 91 4.94 -0.10 29.57
N MET A 92 4.42 -1.32 29.79
CA MET A 92 5.09 -2.55 29.36
C MET A 92 5.37 -2.57 27.86
N LEU A 93 4.37 -2.20 27.04
CA LEU A 93 4.52 -2.10 25.60
C LEU A 93 5.60 -1.08 25.22
N ASN A 94 5.64 0.08 25.89
CA ASN A 94 6.65 1.10 25.63
C ASN A 94 8.08 0.62 25.91
N GLU A 95 8.29 -0.20 26.94
CA GLU A 95 9.62 -0.74 27.27
C GLU A 95 10.10 -1.82 26.29
N LEU A 96 9.17 -2.58 25.70
CA LEU A 96 9.50 -3.72 24.82
C LEU A 96 9.49 -3.36 23.33
N ALA A 97 8.67 -2.39 22.94
CA ALA A 97 8.43 -2.03 21.55
C ALA A 97 9.62 -1.30 20.91
N SER A 98 9.83 -1.56 19.63
CA SER A 98 10.80 -0.83 18.81
C SER A 98 10.37 -0.84 17.35
N PRO A 99 10.28 0.33 16.68
CA PRO A 99 9.95 0.37 15.26
C PRO A 99 11.09 -0.12 14.36
N TYR A 100 12.26 -0.43 14.94
CA TYR A 100 13.45 -0.91 14.24
C TYR A 100 13.88 -2.30 14.70
N GLY A 101 13.08 -2.94 15.55
CA GLY A 101 13.34 -4.28 16.08
C GLY A 101 12.86 -5.40 15.17
N ASP A 102 12.62 -6.57 15.75
CA ASP A 102 11.96 -7.69 15.08
C ASP A 102 10.47 -7.41 14.80
N CYS A 103 9.79 -8.35 14.13
CA CYS A 103 8.37 -8.24 13.79
C CYS A 103 7.49 -7.94 15.02
N ASP A 104 7.70 -8.62 16.15
CA ASP A 104 6.89 -8.44 17.36
C ASP A 104 7.12 -7.05 17.96
N GLN A 105 8.37 -6.59 18.03
CA GLN A 105 8.71 -5.25 18.52
C GLN A 105 8.11 -4.14 17.64
N LYS A 106 8.11 -4.34 16.32
CA LYS A 106 7.49 -3.40 15.37
C LYS A 106 5.99 -3.36 15.53
N LEU A 107 5.32 -4.51 15.55
CA LEU A 107 3.88 -4.61 15.80
C LEU A 107 3.51 -3.92 17.12
N ALA A 108 4.24 -4.22 18.20
CA ALA A 108 4.06 -3.57 19.49
C ALA A 108 4.20 -2.05 19.37
N SER A 109 5.20 -1.54 18.64
CA SER A 109 5.44 -0.09 18.49
C SER A 109 4.31 0.61 17.75
N TYR A 110 3.89 0.08 16.60
CA TYR A 110 2.87 0.72 15.76
C TYR A 110 1.47 0.65 16.38
N PHE A 111 1.12 -0.48 17.00
CA PHE A 111 -0.15 -0.59 17.71
C PHE A 111 -0.15 0.17 19.02
N LEU A 112 0.96 0.25 19.76
CA LEU A 112 1.09 1.10 20.94
C LEU A 112 0.75 2.55 20.61
N GLN A 113 1.25 3.09 19.49
CA GLN A 113 0.93 4.45 19.06
C GLN A 113 -0.58 4.65 18.87
N ALA A 114 -1.26 3.71 18.22
CA ALA A 114 -2.70 3.78 18.00
C ALA A 114 -3.51 3.60 19.28
N LEU A 115 -3.13 2.65 20.15
CA LEU A 115 -3.77 2.42 21.44
C LEU A 115 -3.61 3.63 22.38
N PHE A 116 -2.42 4.24 22.40
CA PHE A 116 -2.18 5.48 23.14
C PHE A 116 -3.06 6.62 22.61
N CYS A 117 -3.17 6.76 21.28
CA CYS A 117 -4.05 7.76 20.66
C CYS A 117 -5.52 7.52 21.00
N LYS A 118 -5.97 6.26 21.01
CA LYS A 118 -7.34 5.89 21.39
C LYS A 118 -7.61 6.19 22.86
N ALA A 119 -6.70 5.83 23.76
CA ALA A 119 -6.84 6.05 25.21
C ALA A 119 -6.82 7.54 25.59
N THR A 120 -6.20 8.39 24.76
CA THR A 120 -6.07 9.84 24.99
C THR A 120 -6.95 10.70 24.09
N GLU A 121 -7.83 10.08 23.29
CA GLU A 121 -8.72 10.76 22.33
C GLU A 121 -7.97 11.71 21.38
N SER A 122 -6.74 11.36 21.01
CA SER A 122 -5.83 12.19 20.22
C SER A 122 -5.60 11.69 18.79
N GLY A 123 -6.33 10.64 18.37
CA GLY A 123 -6.14 9.97 17.08
C GLY A 123 -6.22 10.91 15.87
N GLN A 124 -7.23 11.77 15.78
CA GLN A 124 -7.38 12.66 14.62
C GLN A 124 -6.23 13.66 14.49
N ARG A 125 -5.72 14.18 15.61
CA ARG A 125 -4.55 15.07 15.62
C ARG A 125 -3.28 14.29 15.23
N CYS A 126 -3.11 13.08 15.76
CA CYS A 126 -1.97 12.22 15.45
C CYS A 126 -1.94 11.87 13.96
N PHE A 127 -3.06 11.39 13.42
CA PHE A 127 -3.21 11.04 12.01
C PHE A 127 -2.87 12.22 11.09
N LYS A 128 -3.47 13.40 11.32
CA LYS A 128 -3.17 14.62 10.53
C LYS A 128 -1.68 14.98 10.56
N THR A 129 -1.04 14.85 11.73
CA THR A 129 0.39 15.12 11.89
C THR A 129 1.23 14.13 11.09
N LEU A 130 0.95 12.83 11.21
CA LEU A 130 1.67 11.78 10.48
C LEU A 130 1.50 11.92 8.96
N THR A 131 0.30 12.23 8.49
CA THR A 131 0.03 12.48 7.06
C THR A 131 0.79 13.69 6.55
N THR A 132 0.78 14.81 7.28
CA THR A 132 1.54 16.01 6.90
C THR A 132 3.05 15.74 6.83
N VAL A 133 3.58 14.95 7.76
CA VAL A 133 5.01 14.57 7.77
C VAL A 133 5.35 13.68 6.58
N ALA A 134 4.49 12.71 6.26
CA ALA A 134 4.66 11.87 5.08
C ALA A 134 4.69 12.73 3.80
N GLU A 135 3.70 13.60 3.61
CA GLU A 135 3.60 14.51 2.46
C GLU A 135 4.85 15.38 2.27
N LYS A 136 5.38 15.96 3.35
CA LYS A 136 6.61 16.77 3.30
C LYS A 136 7.86 15.98 2.93
N SER A 137 7.87 14.68 3.20
CA SER A 137 9.01 13.80 2.94
C SER A 137 8.93 13.13 1.55
N HIS A 138 7.85 13.37 0.81
CA HIS A 138 7.62 12.72 -0.49
C HIS A 138 8.26 13.48 -1.65
N SER A 139 8.86 12.73 -2.57
CA SER A 139 9.32 13.19 -3.88
C SER A 139 8.92 12.17 -4.94
N PHE A 140 8.95 12.58 -6.21
CA PHE A 140 8.73 11.66 -7.34
C PHE A 140 9.64 10.44 -7.25
N ASP A 141 10.93 10.67 -7.06
CA ASP A 141 11.91 9.60 -7.02
C ASP A 141 11.74 8.68 -5.82
N SER A 142 11.39 9.20 -4.64
CA SER A 142 11.15 8.34 -3.48
C SER A 142 9.90 7.49 -3.63
N ALA A 143 8.81 8.07 -4.14
CA ALA A 143 7.56 7.34 -4.38
C ALA A 143 7.71 6.29 -5.50
N ARG A 144 8.40 6.65 -6.60
CA ARG A 144 8.72 5.72 -7.69
C ARG A 144 9.61 4.59 -7.21
N LYS A 145 10.68 4.89 -6.46
CA LYS A 145 11.60 3.87 -5.93
C LYS A 145 10.87 2.90 -5.01
N LEU A 146 10.00 3.42 -4.14
CA LEU A 146 9.18 2.62 -3.23
C LEU A 146 8.28 1.64 -3.99
N ILE A 147 7.45 2.14 -4.92
CA ILE A 147 6.48 1.28 -5.62
C ILE A 147 7.18 0.24 -6.48
N LEU A 148 8.23 0.62 -7.22
CA LEU A 148 8.98 -0.30 -8.07
C LEU A 148 9.70 -1.35 -7.23
N LYS A 149 10.28 -0.96 -6.09
CA LYS A 149 10.94 -1.93 -5.22
C LYS A 149 9.94 -2.90 -4.62
N PHE A 150 8.76 -2.43 -4.21
CA PHE A 150 7.73 -3.30 -3.68
C PHE A 150 7.25 -4.31 -4.73
N GLN A 151 7.03 -3.85 -5.96
CA GLN A 151 6.68 -4.70 -7.11
C GLN A 151 7.77 -5.70 -7.49
N GLU A 152 9.05 -5.35 -7.30
CA GLU A 152 10.18 -6.23 -7.54
C GLU A 152 10.22 -7.39 -6.55
N VAL A 153 9.90 -7.14 -5.27
CA VAL A 153 10.08 -8.14 -4.19
C VAL A 153 8.78 -8.81 -3.72
N SER A 154 7.62 -8.34 -4.17
CA SER A 154 6.32 -8.88 -3.80
C SER A 154 5.29 -8.74 -4.94
N PRO A 155 4.46 -9.77 -5.18
CA PRO A 155 3.36 -9.70 -6.14
C PRO A 155 2.15 -8.91 -5.63
N TRP A 156 2.18 -8.37 -4.40
CA TRP A 156 1.03 -7.72 -3.74
C TRP A 156 0.27 -6.74 -4.63
N THR A 157 1.00 -5.95 -5.43
CA THR A 157 0.40 -4.98 -6.36
C THR A 157 0.32 -5.50 -7.79
N THR A 158 1.35 -6.22 -8.27
CA THR A 158 1.42 -6.70 -9.66
C THR A 158 0.40 -7.80 -9.96
N PHE A 159 -0.03 -8.56 -8.95
CA PHE A 159 -1.12 -9.53 -9.06
C PHE A 159 -2.40 -8.89 -9.62
N GLY A 160 -2.85 -7.81 -8.98
CA GLY A 160 -4.03 -7.08 -9.41
C GLY A 160 -3.85 -6.41 -10.78
N HIS A 161 -2.64 -5.95 -11.08
CA HIS A 161 -2.32 -5.39 -12.40
C HIS A 161 -2.47 -6.41 -13.53
N VAL A 162 -1.91 -7.61 -13.37
CA VAL A 162 -1.99 -8.67 -14.39
C VAL A 162 -3.41 -9.15 -14.56
N ALA A 163 -4.12 -9.45 -13.46
CA ALA A 163 -5.51 -9.89 -13.53
C ALA A 163 -6.42 -8.85 -14.21
N SER A 164 -6.32 -7.58 -13.79
CA SER A 164 -7.12 -6.50 -14.38
C SER A 164 -6.76 -6.23 -15.84
N ASN A 165 -5.47 -6.21 -16.20
CA ASN A 165 -5.05 -6.00 -17.59
C ASN A 165 -5.61 -7.09 -18.51
N GLY A 166 -5.56 -8.35 -18.09
CA GLY A 166 -6.14 -9.47 -18.83
C GLY A 166 -7.63 -9.28 -19.11
N ALA A 167 -8.42 -9.02 -18.05
CA ALA A 167 -9.86 -8.79 -18.19
C ALA A 167 -10.20 -7.55 -19.04
N ILE A 168 -9.42 -6.47 -18.92
CA ILE A 168 -9.58 -5.25 -19.73
C ILE A 168 -9.29 -5.54 -21.21
N LEU A 169 -8.19 -6.23 -21.50
CA LEU A 169 -7.79 -6.58 -22.87
C LEU A 169 -8.85 -7.44 -23.55
N GLU A 170 -9.41 -8.43 -22.86
CA GLU A 170 -10.48 -9.27 -23.39
C GLU A 170 -11.78 -8.49 -23.59
N ALA A 171 -12.18 -7.66 -22.62
CA ALA A 171 -13.44 -6.92 -22.69
C ALA A 171 -13.46 -5.79 -23.74
N LEU A 172 -12.28 -5.28 -24.10
CA LEU A 172 -12.09 -4.21 -25.08
C LEU A 172 -11.62 -4.75 -26.45
N ASP A 173 -11.63 -6.07 -26.65
CA ASP A 173 -11.20 -6.64 -27.92
C ASP A 173 -12.11 -6.26 -29.09
N GLY A 174 -11.50 -6.01 -30.25
CA GLY A 174 -12.18 -5.54 -31.46
C GLY A 174 -12.59 -4.05 -31.47
N GLU A 175 -12.38 -3.31 -30.37
CA GLU A 175 -12.74 -1.90 -30.28
C GLU A 175 -11.61 -0.98 -30.76
N SER A 176 -11.95 0.06 -31.54
CA SER A 176 -10.94 0.98 -32.12
C SER A 176 -10.62 2.18 -31.23
N LYS A 177 -11.52 2.53 -30.31
CA LYS A 177 -11.40 3.66 -29.37
C LYS A 177 -11.64 3.16 -27.95
N LEU A 178 -10.57 3.12 -27.17
CA LEU A 178 -10.57 2.62 -25.80
C LEU A 178 -10.51 3.80 -24.83
N HIS A 179 -11.29 3.73 -23.75
CA HIS A 179 -11.17 4.66 -22.63
C HIS A 179 -11.07 3.88 -21.32
N ILE A 180 -9.91 3.98 -20.67
CA ILE A 180 -9.70 3.41 -19.35
C ILE A 180 -9.78 4.53 -18.31
N ILE A 181 -10.67 4.35 -17.34
CA ILE A 181 -10.76 5.19 -16.14
C ILE A 181 -10.04 4.47 -15.02
N ASP A 182 -8.86 4.97 -14.64
CA ASP A 182 -8.02 4.42 -13.58
C ASP A 182 -8.23 5.18 -12.27
N ILE A 183 -8.66 4.46 -11.24
CA ILE A 183 -8.80 4.94 -9.87
C ILE A 183 -7.86 4.11 -9.01
N SER A 184 -6.59 4.50 -8.97
CA SER A 184 -5.55 3.77 -8.24
C SER A 184 -4.54 4.71 -7.58
N ASN A 185 -3.77 4.16 -6.64
CA ASN A 185 -2.61 4.84 -6.02
C ASN A 185 -1.27 4.22 -6.47
N THR A 186 -1.25 3.47 -7.57
CA THR A 186 -0.09 2.67 -8.01
C THR A 186 0.84 3.41 -8.98
N LEU A 187 0.75 4.74 -9.04
CA LEU A 187 1.60 5.61 -9.87
C LEU A 187 1.63 5.19 -11.36
N CYS A 188 0.50 4.72 -11.88
CA CYS A 188 0.35 4.27 -13.27
C CYS A 188 1.29 3.11 -13.67
N THR A 189 1.87 2.36 -12.72
CA THR A 189 2.80 1.25 -13.01
C THR A 189 2.15 0.06 -13.72
N GLN A 190 0.81 -0.04 -13.69
CA GLN A 190 0.02 -1.03 -14.43
C GLN A 190 0.12 -0.84 -15.96
N TRP A 191 0.05 0.41 -16.41
CA TRP A 191 -0.27 0.76 -17.80
C TRP A 191 0.84 0.52 -18.83
N PRO A 192 2.15 0.54 -18.51
CA PRO A 192 3.20 0.22 -19.48
C PRO A 192 3.04 -1.19 -20.07
N THR A 193 2.68 -2.18 -19.25
CA THR A 193 2.48 -3.56 -19.73
C THR A 193 1.21 -3.70 -20.59
N LEU A 194 0.17 -2.92 -20.30
CA LEU A 194 -1.02 -2.87 -21.15
C LEU A 194 -0.71 -2.22 -22.51
N LEU A 195 0.06 -1.13 -22.53
CA LEU A 195 0.47 -0.48 -23.78
C LEU A 195 1.29 -1.42 -24.67
N GLU A 196 2.18 -2.21 -24.07
CA GLU A 196 2.94 -3.24 -24.79
C GLU A 196 2.04 -4.34 -25.36
N ALA A 197 1.07 -4.81 -24.58
CA ALA A 197 0.10 -5.79 -25.04
C ALA A 197 -0.75 -5.26 -26.21
N LEU A 198 -1.23 -4.01 -26.13
CA LEU A 198 -2.00 -3.38 -27.21
C LEU A 198 -1.19 -3.24 -28.50
N ALA A 199 0.10 -2.92 -28.39
CA ALA A 199 0.99 -2.74 -29.54
C ALA A 199 1.34 -4.06 -30.26
N THR A 200 1.20 -5.21 -29.59
CA THR A 200 1.63 -6.51 -30.11
C THR A 200 0.47 -7.42 -30.52
N ARG A 201 -0.78 -7.06 -30.22
CA ARG A 201 -1.94 -7.94 -30.37
C ARG A 201 -2.60 -7.90 -31.76
N ASN A 202 -2.66 -6.73 -32.39
CA ASN A 202 -3.47 -6.50 -33.60
C ASN A 202 -2.64 -5.87 -34.74
N ASP A 203 -3.10 -6.07 -35.98
CA ASP A 203 -2.53 -5.40 -37.16
C ASP A 203 -2.71 -3.86 -37.10
N GLU A 204 -3.81 -3.40 -36.51
CA GLU A 204 -4.09 -1.98 -36.23
C GLU A 204 -4.23 -1.72 -34.73
N THR A 205 -3.28 -0.98 -34.17
CA THR A 205 -3.28 -0.60 -32.75
C THR A 205 -4.40 0.40 -32.44
N PRO A 206 -5.30 0.12 -31.49
CA PRO A 206 -6.41 1.01 -31.18
C PRO A 206 -5.95 2.29 -30.47
N ARG A 207 -6.77 3.33 -30.55
CA ARG A 207 -6.54 4.56 -29.77
C ARG A 207 -6.90 4.33 -28.31
N LEU A 208 -5.99 4.64 -27.40
CA LEU A 208 -6.22 4.56 -25.96
C LEU A 208 -6.25 5.94 -25.31
N LYS A 209 -7.35 6.25 -24.63
CA LYS A 209 -7.46 7.35 -23.68
C LYS A 209 -7.40 6.79 -22.26
N LEU A 210 -6.43 7.25 -21.48
CA LEU A 210 -6.27 6.88 -20.08
C LEU A 210 -6.61 8.09 -19.20
N THR A 211 -7.71 8.01 -18.46
CA THR A 211 -8.11 9.01 -17.47
C THR A 211 -7.78 8.52 -16.08
N VAL A 212 -6.83 9.17 -15.40
CA VAL A 212 -6.41 8.82 -14.04
C VAL A 212 -7.05 9.75 -13.03
N VAL A 213 -7.82 9.19 -12.09
CA VAL A 213 -8.43 9.90 -10.97
C VAL A 213 -7.48 9.86 -9.78
N VAL A 214 -7.08 11.04 -9.30
CA VAL A 214 -6.08 11.20 -8.25
C VAL A 214 -6.74 11.79 -7.02
N THR A 215 -6.90 10.98 -5.98
CA THR A 215 -7.47 11.41 -4.69
C THR A 215 -6.40 11.78 -3.66
N ALA A 216 -5.24 11.12 -3.71
CA ALA A 216 -4.15 11.40 -2.79
C ALA A 216 -3.30 12.61 -3.21
N SER A 217 -3.11 13.56 -2.28
CA SER A 217 -2.26 14.75 -2.46
C SER A 217 -0.85 14.41 -2.94
N ILE A 218 -0.25 13.35 -2.38
CA ILE A 218 1.09 12.88 -2.73
C ILE A 218 1.18 12.52 -4.22
N VAL A 219 0.18 11.80 -4.73
CA VAL A 219 0.14 11.37 -6.13
C VAL A 219 -0.05 12.56 -7.06
N ARG A 220 -0.83 13.57 -6.67
CA ARG A 220 -1.05 14.78 -7.48
C ARG A 220 0.25 15.48 -7.87
N SER A 221 1.20 15.58 -6.95
CA SER A 221 2.48 16.27 -7.19
C SER A 221 3.34 15.63 -8.28
N VAL A 222 3.15 14.32 -8.52
CA VAL A 222 3.98 13.51 -9.42
C VAL A 222 3.37 13.26 -10.79
N MET A 223 2.06 13.44 -10.94
CA MET A 223 1.33 12.99 -12.14
C MET A 223 1.71 13.72 -13.43
N LYS A 224 2.20 14.96 -13.35
CA LYS A 224 2.72 15.67 -14.53
C LYS A 224 3.91 14.94 -15.15
N GLU A 225 4.83 14.48 -14.29
CA GLU A 225 6.04 13.77 -14.72
C GLU A 225 5.72 12.35 -15.22
N ILE A 226 4.78 11.68 -14.56
CA ILE A 226 4.26 10.36 -14.97
C ILE A 226 3.60 10.47 -16.35
N GLY A 227 2.71 11.43 -16.55
CA GLY A 227 2.00 11.62 -17.82
C GLY A 227 2.95 11.83 -19.00
N GLN A 228 3.94 12.72 -18.85
CA GLN A 228 4.94 12.96 -19.90
C GLN A 228 5.74 11.69 -20.27
N ARG A 229 6.10 10.87 -19.27
CA ARG A 229 6.80 9.61 -19.54
C ARG A 229 5.88 8.58 -20.18
N MET A 230 4.63 8.49 -19.74
CA MET A 230 3.64 7.58 -20.30
C MET A 230 3.35 7.90 -21.77
N GLU A 231 3.14 9.17 -22.10
CA GLU A 231 2.95 9.62 -23.49
C GLU A 231 4.18 9.36 -24.38
N LYS A 232 5.39 9.53 -23.83
CA LYS A 232 6.62 9.18 -24.55
C LYS A 232 6.72 7.67 -24.78
N PHE A 233 6.39 6.86 -23.78
CA PHE A 233 6.41 5.41 -23.87
C PHE A 233 5.36 4.89 -24.87
N ALA A 234 4.12 5.41 -24.82
CA ALA A 234 3.08 5.06 -25.77
C ALA A 234 3.48 5.36 -27.23
N ARG A 235 4.10 6.53 -27.48
CA ARG A 235 4.64 6.86 -28.81
C ARG A 235 5.75 5.91 -29.26
N LEU A 236 6.62 5.48 -28.34
CA LEU A 236 7.68 4.53 -28.64
C LEU A 236 7.13 3.14 -28.98
N MET A 237 6.03 2.74 -28.35
CA MET A 237 5.30 1.51 -28.66
C MET A 237 4.37 1.62 -29.87
N GLY A 238 4.23 2.80 -30.47
CA GLY A 238 3.33 3.01 -31.61
C GLY A 238 1.84 3.03 -31.25
N VAL A 239 1.48 3.30 -29.98
CA VAL A 239 0.09 3.36 -29.51
C VAL A 239 -0.42 4.80 -29.61
N PRO A 240 -1.52 5.08 -30.34
CA PRO A 240 -2.19 6.38 -30.32
C PRO A 240 -2.79 6.63 -28.93
N PHE A 241 -2.26 7.61 -28.19
CA PHE A 241 -2.49 7.71 -26.75
C PHE A 241 -2.86 9.12 -26.29
N GLU A 242 -3.83 9.21 -25.39
CA GLU A 242 -4.24 10.42 -24.67
C GLU A 242 -4.18 10.16 -23.17
N PHE A 243 -3.52 11.04 -22.41
CA PHE A 243 -3.42 10.95 -20.96
C PHE A 243 -4.14 12.12 -20.29
N LYS A 244 -5.18 11.81 -19.50
CA LYS A 244 -5.96 12.80 -18.76
C LYS A 244 -5.82 12.57 -17.26
N VAL A 245 -5.61 13.64 -16.50
CA VAL A 245 -5.54 13.58 -15.03
C VAL A 245 -6.69 14.37 -14.44
N ILE A 246 -7.47 13.73 -13.57
CA ILE A 246 -8.50 14.37 -12.77
C ILE A 246 -7.97 14.46 -11.35
N SER A 247 -7.58 15.66 -10.92
CA SER A 247 -7.02 15.88 -9.60
C SER A 247 -7.95 16.64 -8.67
N VAL A 248 -8.93 17.42 -9.12
CA VAL A 248 -9.62 18.44 -8.27
C VAL A 248 -10.39 17.87 -7.07
N LEU A 249 -10.54 16.55 -6.96
CA LEU A 249 -11.38 15.89 -5.97
C LEU A 249 -10.62 15.54 -4.68
N ASN A 250 -11.32 15.63 -3.54
CA ASN A 250 -10.80 15.22 -2.23
C ASN A 250 -11.10 13.74 -1.91
N HIS A 251 -12.20 13.20 -2.45
CA HIS A 251 -12.55 11.78 -2.36
C HIS A 251 -13.28 11.31 -3.64
N VAL A 252 -13.30 9.99 -3.86
CA VAL A 252 -13.91 9.36 -5.05
C VAL A 252 -15.42 9.63 -5.12
N GLY A 253 -16.09 9.86 -3.98
CA GLY A 253 -17.52 10.19 -3.91
C GLY A 253 -17.92 11.49 -4.61
N GLU A 254 -16.97 12.41 -4.86
CA GLU A 254 -17.20 13.67 -5.59
C GLU A 254 -17.17 13.49 -7.12
N LEU A 255 -16.91 12.28 -7.63
CA LEU A 255 -16.86 12.03 -9.06
C LEU A 255 -18.23 12.23 -9.72
N THR A 256 -18.22 12.86 -10.89
CA THR A 256 -19.40 13.00 -11.75
C THR A 256 -19.12 12.40 -13.12
N LYS A 257 -20.20 11.99 -13.81
CA LYS A 257 -20.14 11.46 -15.17
C LYS A 257 -19.51 12.47 -16.13
N GLU A 258 -19.87 13.74 -15.97
CA GLU A 258 -19.36 14.86 -16.79
C GLU A 258 -17.87 15.08 -16.55
N GLY A 259 -17.39 14.98 -15.31
CA GLY A 259 -15.98 15.15 -14.95
C GLY A 259 -15.08 14.10 -15.59
N LEU A 260 -15.56 12.85 -15.68
CA LEU A 260 -14.86 11.74 -16.32
C LEU A 260 -14.75 11.95 -17.84
N GLY A 261 -15.74 12.60 -18.45
CA GLY A 261 -15.70 12.99 -19.86
C GLY A 261 -15.72 11.78 -20.80
N VAL A 262 -16.61 10.82 -20.51
CA VAL A 262 -16.89 9.67 -21.36
C VAL A 262 -17.59 10.13 -22.65
N GLN A 263 -17.14 9.64 -23.79
CA GLN A 263 -17.74 9.85 -25.12
C GLN A 263 -18.63 8.67 -25.51
N GLU A 264 -19.61 8.88 -26.40
CA GLU A 264 -20.56 7.81 -26.79
C GLU A 264 -19.92 6.75 -27.70
N ASP A 265 -18.81 7.07 -28.37
CA ASP A 265 -18.15 6.23 -29.37
C ASP A 265 -16.87 5.55 -28.87
N GLU A 266 -16.61 5.57 -27.55
CA GLU A 266 -15.47 4.89 -26.93
C GLU A 266 -15.93 3.72 -26.04
N ALA A 267 -15.19 2.61 -26.10
CA ALA A 267 -15.39 1.46 -25.22
C ALA A 267 -14.72 1.73 -23.87
N VAL A 268 -15.52 1.79 -22.80
CA VAL A 268 -15.06 2.19 -21.47
C VAL A 268 -14.71 0.98 -20.60
N ALA A 269 -13.55 1.03 -19.94
CA ALA A 269 -13.22 0.15 -18.82
C ALA A 269 -12.96 0.99 -17.57
N ILE A 270 -13.46 0.55 -16.42
CA ILE A 270 -13.21 1.19 -15.12
C ILE A 270 -12.29 0.26 -14.32
N ASN A 271 -11.17 0.78 -13.85
CA ASN A 271 -10.17 0.03 -13.09
C ASN A 271 -9.95 0.67 -11.72
N CYS A 272 -10.25 -0.05 -10.66
CA CYS A 272 -10.10 0.40 -9.28
C CYS A 272 -9.10 -0.48 -8.54
N ILE A 273 -8.00 0.09 -8.04
CA ILE A 273 -6.97 -0.66 -7.30
C ILE A 273 -6.69 0.02 -5.96
N GLY A 274 -7.14 -0.62 -4.88
CA GLY A 274 -6.95 -0.18 -3.49
C GLY A 274 -7.54 1.20 -3.18
N ALA A 275 -8.47 1.66 -4.02
CA ALA A 275 -9.05 2.99 -3.94
C ALA A 275 -10.42 3.01 -3.24
N LEU A 276 -11.19 1.92 -3.29
CA LEU A 276 -12.54 1.88 -2.74
C LEU A 276 -12.53 1.80 -1.21
N ARG A 277 -11.46 1.28 -0.60
CA ARG A 277 -11.23 1.39 0.87
C ARG A 277 -11.24 2.84 1.39
N ARG A 278 -10.94 3.83 0.52
CA ARG A 278 -10.91 5.26 0.86
C ARG A 278 -12.26 5.95 0.70
N VAL A 279 -13.24 5.25 0.12
CA VAL A 279 -14.64 5.70 0.03
C VAL A 279 -15.32 5.41 1.35
N GLU A 280 -15.98 6.43 1.89
CA GLU A 280 -16.81 6.26 3.08
C GLU A 280 -17.83 5.16 2.87
N VAL A 281 -18.04 4.33 3.90
CA VAL A 281 -18.82 3.09 3.77
C VAL A 281 -20.23 3.36 3.22
N ASP A 282 -20.84 4.47 3.63
CA ASP A 282 -22.18 4.88 3.22
C ASP A 282 -22.24 5.46 1.79
N GLU A 283 -21.09 5.87 1.21
CA GLU A 283 -20.99 6.40 -0.15
C GLU A 283 -20.71 5.33 -1.20
N ARG A 284 -20.31 4.12 -0.79
CA ARG A 284 -19.89 3.04 -1.70
C ARG A 284 -20.95 2.66 -2.73
N SER A 285 -22.19 2.53 -2.30
CA SER A 285 -23.30 2.19 -3.20
C SER A 285 -23.50 3.28 -4.26
N SER A 286 -23.40 4.57 -3.89
CA SER A 286 -23.49 5.69 -4.84
C SER A 286 -22.36 5.67 -5.87
N VAL A 287 -21.12 5.37 -5.44
CA VAL A 287 -19.97 5.23 -6.35
C VAL A 287 -20.16 4.06 -7.33
N ILE A 288 -20.67 2.91 -6.85
CA ILE A 288 -20.98 1.76 -7.70
C ILE A 288 -22.07 2.11 -8.73
N GLN A 289 -23.12 2.84 -8.32
CA GLN A 289 -24.16 3.30 -9.24
C GLN A 289 -23.64 4.32 -10.27
N LEU A 290 -22.72 5.19 -9.86
CA LEU A 290 -22.01 6.08 -10.80
C LEU A 290 -21.27 5.26 -11.86
N PHE A 291 -20.50 4.23 -11.47
CA PHE A 291 -19.81 3.37 -12.42
C PHE A 291 -20.79 2.72 -13.41
N ARG A 292 -21.94 2.23 -12.94
CA ARG A 292 -22.97 1.63 -13.80
C ARG A 292 -23.51 2.65 -14.81
N SER A 293 -23.71 3.90 -14.40
CA SER A 293 -24.22 4.98 -15.26
C SER A 293 -23.30 5.36 -16.44
N LEU A 294 -22.03 4.93 -16.39
CA LEU A 294 -21.03 5.12 -17.46
C LEU A 294 -21.12 4.05 -18.55
N ASN A 295 -21.95 3.01 -18.36
CA ASN A 295 -22.11 1.89 -19.28
C ASN A 295 -20.78 1.22 -19.70
N PRO A 296 -19.94 0.79 -18.74
CA PRO A 296 -18.63 0.22 -19.05
C PRO A 296 -18.72 -1.17 -19.70
N ARG A 297 -17.74 -1.53 -20.54
CA ARG A 297 -17.53 -2.89 -21.03
C ARG A 297 -17.05 -3.84 -19.93
N VAL A 298 -16.30 -3.31 -18.96
CA VAL A 298 -15.82 -4.04 -17.79
C VAL A 298 -15.49 -3.09 -16.64
N VAL A 299 -15.72 -3.56 -15.42
CA VAL A 299 -15.22 -2.95 -14.18
C VAL A 299 -14.28 -3.95 -13.51
N THR A 300 -13.02 -3.58 -13.32
CA THR A 300 -12.03 -4.37 -12.58
C THR A 300 -11.80 -3.74 -11.21
N ILE A 301 -11.82 -4.57 -10.15
CA ILE A 301 -11.61 -4.12 -8.78
C ILE A 301 -10.56 -5.02 -8.13
N VAL A 302 -9.58 -4.38 -7.48
CA VAL A 302 -8.55 -5.02 -6.67
C VAL A 302 -8.54 -4.38 -5.29
N GLU A 303 -8.77 -5.17 -4.24
CA GLU A 303 -8.80 -4.71 -2.85
C GLU A 303 -8.05 -5.67 -1.92
N GLU A 304 -7.62 -5.16 -0.77
CA GLU A 304 -6.90 -5.95 0.24
C GLU A 304 -7.90 -6.71 1.14
N GLU A 305 -7.60 -7.98 1.44
CA GLU A 305 -8.54 -8.90 2.10
C GLU A 305 -8.56 -8.72 3.64
N ALA A 306 -9.30 -7.70 4.09
CA ALA A 306 -9.54 -7.43 5.52
C ALA A 306 -10.93 -6.82 5.76
N ASP A 307 -11.53 -7.11 6.91
CA ASP A 307 -12.83 -6.52 7.30
C ASP A 307 -12.69 -5.52 8.43
N PHE A 308 -12.51 -4.24 8.10
CA PHE A 308 -12.51 -3.18 9.11
C PHE A 308 -13.87 -2.48 9.21
N THR A 309 -14.88 -2.98 8.50
CA THR A 309 -16.18 -2.34 8.33
C THR A 309 -17.24 -2.94 9.23
N SER A 310 -17.35 -4.27 9.28
CA SER A 310 -18.40 -4.95 10.06
C SER A 310 -18.22 -4.75 11.56
N SER A 311 -16.96 -4.70 12.02
CA SER A 311 -16.60 -4.52 13.42
C SER A 311 -16.42 -3.06 13.84
N ARG A 312 -16.77 -2.07 12.99
CA ARG A 312 -16.43 -0.65 13.25
C ARG A 312 -17.00 -0.09 14.56
N TYR A 313 -18.10 -0.66 15.06
CA TYR A 313 -18.73 -0.27 16.32
C TYR A 313 -18.30 -1.12 17.53
N ASP A 314 -17.46 -2.14 17.32
CA ASP A 314 -16.90 -3.01 18.37
C ASP A 314 -15.37 -2.87 18.34
N PHE A 315 -14.85 -2.01 19.21
CA PHE A 315 -13.43 -1.65 19.21
C PHE A 315 -12.51 -2.87 19.33
N VAL A 316 -12.85 -3.85 20.19
CA VAL A 316 -12.00 -5.02 20.42
C VAL A 316 -12.00 -5.92 19.19
N LYS A 317 -13.14 -6.18 18.56
CA LYS A 317 -13.18 -6.96 17.32
C LYS A 317 -12.46 -6.26 16.16
N CYS A 318 -12.64 -4.94 16.03
CA CYS A 318 -11.92 -4.15 15.03
C CYS A 318 -10.41 -4.19 15.27
N PHE A 319 -9.99 -4.15 16.54
CA PHE A 319 -8.61 -4.27 16.93
C PHE A 319 -8.02 -5.63 16.56
N GLU A 320 -8.72 -6.72 16.87
CA GLU A 320 -8.27 -8.09 16.58
C GLU A 320 -8.10 -8.33 15.08
N GLU A 321 -9.04 -7.87 14.24
CA GLU A 321 -8.92 -8.01 12.79
C GLU A 321 -7.82 -7.10 12.22
N CYS A 322 -7.65 -5.88 12.74
CA CYS A 322 -6.55 -4.98 12.39
C CYS A 322 -5.19 -5.60 12.73
N LEU A 323 -5.06 -6.17 13.93
CA LEU A 323 -3.86 -6.86 14.40
C LEU A 323 -3.56 -8.09 13.54
N ARG A 324 -4.56 -8.92 13.22
CA ARG A 324 -4.40 -10.07 12.32
C ARG A 324 -3.85 -9.64 10.97
N TYR A 325 -4.49 -8.65 10.33
CA TYR A 325 -4.10 -8.16 9.02
C TYR A 325 -2.68 -7.59 9.00
N TYR A 326 -2.34 -6.69 9.93
CA TYR A 326 -1.01 -6.10 9.96
C TYR A 326 0.07 -7.07 10.45
N THR A 327 -0.25 -8.07 11.27
CA THR A 327 0.72 -9.14 11.57
C THR A 327 1.14 -9.85 10.29
N LEU A 328 0.16 -10.29 9.48
CA LEU A 328 0.41 -10.92 8.18
C LEU A 328 1.21 -10.01 7.24
N TYR A 329 0.84 -8.73 7.16
CA TYR A 329 1.52 -7.75 6.32
C TYR A 329 2.98 -7.52 6.74
N PHE A 330 3.26 -7.38 8.04
CA PHE A 330 4.61 -7.16 8.55
C PHE A 330 5.50 -8.41 8.37
N GLU A 331 4.97 -9.60 8.65
CA GLU A 331 5.69 -10.85 8.40
C GLU A 331 6.03 -11.01 6.89
N MET A 332 5.11 -10.63 5.99
CA MET A 332 5.34 -10.60 4.55
C MET A 332 6.43 -9.59 4.15
N LEU A 333 6.37 -8.36 4.68
CA LEU A 333 7.39 -7.34 4.42
C LEU A 333 8.78 -7.78 4.88
N GLU A 334 8.87 -8.45 6.04
CA GLU A 334 10.13 -8.95 6.57
C GLU A 334 10.75 -10.03 5.68
N GLU A 335 9.95 -10.91 5.09
CA GLU A 335 10.41 -11.97 4.20
C GLU A 335 10.74 -11.49 2.77
N SER A 336 9.97 -10.51 2.27
CA SER A 336 10.14 -9.95 0.93
C SER A 336 11.35 -9.02 0.82
N PHE A 337 11.61 -8.19 1.83
CA PHE A 337 12.65 -7.16 1.78
C PHE A 337 13.92 -7.54 2.54
N VAL A 338 15.04 -6.91 2.17
CA VAL A 338 16.26 -7.00 2.98
C VAL A 338 16.10 -6.22 4.30
N PRO A 339 16.76 -6.62 5.40
CA PRO A 339 16.57 -6.01 6.72
C PRO A 339 16.80 -4.49 6.78
N THR A 340 17.72 -3.96 5.95
CA THR A 340 18.08 -2.54 5.92
C THR A 340 17.34 -1.75 4.82
N SER A 341 16.25 -2.28 4.27
CA SER A 341 15.50 -1.60 3.20
C SER A 341 14.76 -0.37 3.73
N ASN A 342 15.08 0.80 3.16
CA ASN A 342 14.35 2.03 3.41
C ASN A 342 12.93 1.97 2.84
N GLU A 343 12.73 1.25 1.73
CA GLU A 343 11.42 1.06 1.11
C GLU A 343 10.50 0.25 2.02
N ARG A 344 11.01 -0.80 2.66
CA ARG A 344 10.30 -1.52 3.72
C ARG A 344 9.87 -0.58 4.85
N LEU A 345 10.79 0.23 5.36
CA LEU A 345 10.50 1.19 6.43
C LEU A 345 9.43 2.21 6.03
N MET A 346 9.38 2.62 4.76
CA MET A 346 8.34 3.51 4.26
C MET A 346 6.96 2.84 4.24
N LEU A 347 6.87 1.56 3.87
CA LEU A 347 5.63 0.78 3.95
C LEU A 347 5.18 0.60 5.40
N GLU A 348 6.09 0.24 6.31
CA GLU A 348 5.80 0.10 7.75
C GLU A 348 5.28 1.41 8.36
N ARG A 349 5.84 2.56 7.96
CA ARG A 349 5.34 3.90 8.36
C ARG A 349 3.99 4.24 7.74
N GLU A 350 3.65 3.70 6.58
CA GLU A 350 2.29 3.80 6.04
C GLU A 350 1.30 2.96 6.85
N CYS A 351 1.67 1.74 7.24
CA CYS A 351 0.87 0.92 8.15
C CYS A 351 0.56 1.65 9.45
N SER A 352 1.56 2.30 10.06
CA SER A 352 1.37 3.13 11.26
C SER A 352 0.22 4.13 11.13
N ARG A 353 0.17 4.88 10.02
CA ARG A 353 -0.88 5.87 9.76
C ARG A 353 -2.24 5.20 9.63
N ASN A 354 -2.30 4.09 8.90
CA ASN A 354 -3.54 3.36 8.65
C ASN A 354 -4.06 2.71 9.94
N ILE A 355 -3.19 2.13 10.79
CA ILE A 355 -3.54 1.58 12.10
C ILE A 355 -4.14 2.67 13.01
N VAL A 356 -3.48 3.84 13.09
CA VAL A 356 -4.02 4.99 13.84
C VAL A 356 -5.38 5.42 13.29
N ARG A 357 -5.53 5.49 11.95
CA ARG A 357 -6.79 5.88 11.32
C ARG A 357 -7.93 4.93 11.65
N VAL A 358 -7.68 3.62 11.62
CA VAL A 358 -8.69 2.57 11.85
C VAL A 358 -9.10 2.49 13.32
N LEU A 359 -8.13 2.61 14.24
CA LEU A 359 -8.34 2.29 15.66
C LEU A 359 -8.56 3.51 16.55
N ALA A 360 -8.04 4.68 16.18
CA ALA A 360 -7.98 5.85 17.07
C ALA A 360 -8.74 7.08 16.55
N CYS A 361 -9.15 7.13 15.28
CA CYS A 361 -9.92 8.24 14.73
C CYS A 361 -11.42 7.91 14.72
N ASP A 362 -12.26 8.83 15.18
CA ASP A 362 -13.71 8.71 15.11
C ASP A 362 -14.24 8.99 13.70
N GLU A 363 -15.33 8.33 13.33
CA GLU A 363 -15.94 8.42 11.99
C GLU A 363 -16.72 9.74 11.79
N GLU A 364 -17.20 10.36 12.87
CA GLU A 364 -18.12 11.51 12.83
C GLU A 364 -17.47 12.81 12.34
N THR A 365 -16.14 12.89 12.33
CA THR A 365 -15.44 14.07 11.80
C THR A 365 -15.30 13.98 10.29
N GLY A 366 -16.43 14.15 9.59
CA GLY A 366 -16.49 14.20 8.12
C GLY A 366 -15.45 15.17 7.56
N GLY A 367 -14.51 14.63 6.78
CA GLY A 367 -13.43 15.42 6.17
C GLY A 367 -12.02 14.79 6.23
N GLY A 368 -11.90 13.46 6.20
CA GLY A 368 -10.61 12.78 6.10
C GLY A 368 -10.70 11.48 5.30
N GLU A 369 -9.58 10.98 4.78
CA GLU A 369 -9.54 9.73 4.02
C GLU A 369 -10.06 8.54 4.87
N CYS A 370 -11.01 7.77 4.33
CA CYS A 370 -11.46 6.52 4.94
C CYS A 370 -10.36 5.45 4.83
N GLU A 371 -10.33 4.50 5.76
CA GLU A 371 -9.39 3.36 5.73
C GLU A 371 -10.09 2.02 6.01
N ARG A 372 -11.41 2.00 5.82
CA ARG A 372 -12.25 0.85 6.13
C ARG A 372 -12.17 -0.16 4.98
N ARG A 373 -11.53 -1.31 5.20
CA ARG A 373 -11.49 -2.39 4.23
C ARG A 373 -12.75 -3.25 4.34
N GLU A 374 -13.09 -3.87 3.22
CA GLU A 374 -14.10 -4.91 3.07
C GLU A 374 -13.45 -6.07 2.31
N ARG A 375 -13.83 -7.29 2.69
CA ARG A 375 -13.42 -8.53 2.03
C ARG A 375 -14.05 -8.67 0.65
N GLY A 376 -13.46 -9.51 -0.20
CA GLY A 376 -13.98 -9.77 -1.55
C GLY A 376 -15.44 -10.22 -1.56
N VAL A 377 -15.89 -10.96 -0.53
CA VAL A 377 -17.30 -11.36 -0.39
C VAL A 377 -18.23 -10.17 -0.15
N GLN A 378 -17.84 -9.22 0.71
CA GLN A 378 -18.62 -8.01 1.00
C GLN A 378 -18.69 -7.08 -0.22
N TRP A 379 -17.57 -6.91 -0.93
CA TRP A 379 -17.56 -6.17 -2.18
C TRP A 379 -18.42 -6.83 -3.25
N SER A 380 -18.37 -8.16 -3.36
CA SER A 380 -19.18 -8.91 -4.33
C SER A 380 -20.68 -8.73 -4.08
N GLU A 381 -21.12 -8.72 -2.82
CA GLU A 381 -22.53 -8.45 -2.48
C GLU A 381 -22.97 -7.06 -2.98
N ARG A 382 -22.18 -6.02 -2.72
CA ARG A 382 -22.47 -4.65 -3.19
C ARG A 382 -22.50 -4.56 -4.71
N LEU A 383 -21.54 -5.21 -5.38
CA LEU A 383 -21.42 -5.14 -6.84
C LEU A 383 -22.57 -5.86 -7.55
N ARG A 384 -23.12 -6.94 -6.97
CA ARG A 384 -24.28 -7.66 -7.52
C ARG A 384 -25.55 -6.80 -7.61
N GLU A 385 -25.63 -5.69 -6.88
CA GLU A 385 -26.74 -4.73 -7.03
C GLU A 385 -26.69 -3.96 -8.36
N ALA A 386 -25.51 -3.86 -8.99
CA ALA A 386 -25.27 -3.01 -10.14
C ALA A 386 -24.55 -3.69 -11.30
N PHE A 387 -24.02 -4.90 -11.12
CA PHE A 387 -23.22 -5.61 -12.11
C PHE A 387 -23.35 -7.14 -11.96
N SER A 388 -22.95 -7.85 -13.00
CA SER A 388 -22.80 -9.32 -13.00
C SER A 388 -21.31 -9.70 -12.95
N PRO A 389 -20.91 -10.70 -12.15
CA PRO A 389 -19.51 -11.11 -12.06
C PRO A 389 -19.06 -11.80 -13.35
N VAL A 390 -17.79 -11.61 -13.69
CA VAL A 390 -17.13 -12.26 -14.82
C VAL A 390 -15.92 -13.03 -14.30
N GLY A 391 -15.85 -14.32 -14.60
CA GLY A 391 -14.68 -15.14 -14.31
C GLY A 391 -13.51 -14.72 -15.20
N PHE A 392 -12.29 -14.81 -14.67
CA PHE A 392 -11.08 -14.65 -15.49
C PHE A 392 -10.92 -15.87 -16.40
N SER A 393 -10.47 -15.66 -17.63
CA SER A 393 -10.17 -16.73 -18.57
C SER A 393 -8.98 -17.57 -18.11
N ASP A 394 -8.82 -18.75 -18.72
CA ASP A 394 -7.66 -19.62 -18.47
C ASP A 394 -6.34 -18.91 -18.83
N ASP A 395 -6.34 -18.08 -19.88
CA ASP A 395 -5.16 -17.30 -20.31
C ASP A 395 -4.76 -16.28 -19.22
N VAL A 396 -5.74 -15.54 -18.67
CA VAL A 396 -5.48 -14.58 -17.58
C VAL A 396 -5.02 -15.31 -16.31
N VAL A 397 -5.64 -16.44 -15.99
CA VAL A 397 -5.24 -17.27 -14.86
C VAL A 397 -3.80 -17.78 -15.02
N ASP A 398 -3.40 -18.17 -16.23
CA ASP A 398 -2.05 -18.64 -16.52
C ASP A 398 -1.02 -17.50 -16.51
N ASP A 399 -1.38 -16.30 -16.96
CA ASP A 399 -0.56 -15.09 -16.82
C ASP A 399 -0.29 -14.75 -15.35
N VAL A 400 -1.33 -14.84 -14.50
CA VAL A 400 -1.18 -14.66 -13.05
C VAL A 400 -0.28 -15.73 -12.46
N LYS A 401 -0.46 -17.01 -12.80
CA LYS A 401 0.45 -18.08 -12.34
C LYS A 401 1.88 -17.84 -12.81
N ALA A 402 2.07 -17.36 -14.03
CA ALA A 402 3.38 -17.05 -14.60
C ALA A 402 4.04 -15.86 -13.88
N LEU A 403 3.27 -14.85 -13.46
CA LEU A 403 3.72 -13.78 -12.59
C LEU A 403 4.22 -14.32 -11.25
N LEU A 404 3.44 -15.15 -10.56
CA LEU A 404 3.79 -15.64 -9.22
C LEU A 404 5.08 -16.47 -9.19
N LYS A 405 5.38 -17.20 -10.27
CA LYS A 405 6.65 -17.94 -10.44
C LYS A 405 7.90 -17.05 -10.44
N ARG A 406 7.75 -15.72 -10.61
CA ARG A 406 8.87 -14.76 -10.59
C ARG A 406 9.30 -14.37 -9.17
N TYR A 407 8.48 -14.69 -8.17
CA TYR A 407 8.71 -14.34 -6.77
C TYR A 407 9.17 -15.56 -5.96
N LYS A 408 9.58 -15.32 -4.70
CA LYS A 408 9.91 -16.39 -3.74
C LYS A 408 8.70 -17.32 -3.53
N ALA A 409 8.94 -18.53 -3.05
CA ALA A 409 7.86 -19.44 -2.65
C ALA A 409 6.98 -18.83 -1.54
N GLY A 410 5.74 -19.30 -1.42
CA GLY A 410 4.78 -18.82 -0.43
C GLY A 410 3.61 -18.04 -1.03
N TRP A 411 3.70 -17.60 -2.30
CA TRP A 411 2.58 -16.99 -3.02
C TRP A 411 1.78 -18.03 -3.80
N ALA A 412 0.45 -17.96 -3.74
CA ALA A 412 -0.42 -18.79 -4.56
C ALA A 412 -1.67 -18.05 -5.02
N LEU A 413 -2.20 -18.48 -6.16
CA LEU A 413 -3.50 -18.06 -6.70
C LEU A 413 -4.57 -19.03 -6.20
N VAL A 414 -5.63 -18.50 -5.59
CA VAL A 414 -6.84 -19.26 -5.25
C VAL A 414 -7.98 -18.77 -6.13
N LEU A 415 -8.58 -19.72 -6.85
CA LEU A 415 -9.78 -19.52 -7.64
C LEU A 415 -11.01 -19.60 -6.74
N PRO A 416 -12.12 -18.94 -7.09
CA PRO A 416 -13.32 -18.90 -6.25
C PRO A 416 -13.90 -20.31 -6.07
N GLN A 417 -14.33 -20.65 -4.86
CA GLN A 417 -14.91 -21.96 -4.56
C GLN A 417 -16.43 -21.85 -4.42
N GLY A 418 -17.14 -22.14 -5.53
CA GLY A 418 -18.61 -22.19 -5.57
C GLY A 418 -19.27 -20.93 -6.14
N ASP A 419 -20.60 -21.00 -6.31
CA ASP A 419 -21.36 -20.01 -7.10
C ASP A 419 -21.49 -18.62 -6.45
N HIS A 420 -21.19 -18.51 -5.16
CA HIS A 420 -21.34 -17.27 -4.39
C HIS A 420 -20.08 -16.43 -4.31
N GLU A 421 -18.90 -17.02 -4.55
CA GLU A 421 -17.63 -16.32 -4.56
C GLU A 421 -17.32 -15.81 -5.98
N SER A 422 -16.99 -14.52 -6.10
CA SER A 422 -16.59 -13.89 -7.36
C SER A 422 -15.14 -13.43 -7.25
N GLY A 423 -14.41 -13.45 -8.37
CA GLY A 423 -13.01 -13.02 -8.42
C GLY A 423 -12.03 -14.09 -7.92
N VAL A 424 -10.76 -13.72 -7.84
CA VAL A 424 -9.64 -14.59 -7.47
C VAL A 424 -8.82 -13.95 -6.34
N TYR A 425 -8.11 -14.79 -5.59
CA TYR A 425 -7.35 -14.37 -4.43
C TYR A 425 -5.86 -14.64 -4.60
N LEU A 426 -5.05 -13.64 -4.28
CA LEU A 426 -3.65 -13.82 -3.95
C LEU A 426 -3.56 -14.26 -2.49
N THR A 427 -2.81 -15.32 -2.24
CA THR A 427 -2.49 -15.80 -0.90
C THR A 427 -1.00 -15.67 -0.62
N TRP A 428 -0.65 -15.37 0.63
CA TRP A 428 0.70 -15.47 1.16
C TRP A 428 0.70 -16.48 2.31
N LYS A 429 1.45 -17.58 2.16
CA LYS A 429 1.44 -18.72 3.10
C LYS A 429 0.01 -19.21 3.41
N GLU A 430 -0.76 -19.43 2.35
CA GLU A 430 -2.16 -19.92 2.40
C GLU A 430 -3.19 -18.90 2.93
N GLU A 431 -2.76 -17.73 3.43
CA GLU A 431 -3.66 -16.68 3.89
C GLU A 431 -4.01 -15.72 2.74
N PRO A 432 -5.30 -15.50 2.43
CA PRO A 432 -5.75 -14.49 1.47
C PRO A 432 -5.32 -13.07 1.87
N VAL A 433 -4.75 -12.33 0.92
CA VAL A 433 -4.22 -10.98 1.15
C VAL A 433 -4.74 -9.93 0.18
N VAL A 434 -4.97 -10.32 -1.08
CA VAL A 434 -5.47 -9.42 -2.12
C VAL A 434 -6.52 -10.15 -2.94
N TRP A 435 -7.65 -9.50 -3.16
CA TRP A 435 -8.73 -9.97 -3.99
C TRP A 435 -8.77 -9.17 -5.30
N ALA A 436 -8.94 -9.85 -6.42
CA ALA A 436 -9.09 -9.23 -7.74
C ALA A 436 -10.33 -9.80 -8.44
N CYS A 437 -11.10 -8.95 -9.13
CA CYS A 437 -12.33 -9.36 -9.81
C CYS A 437 -12.62 -8.51 -11.04
N ALA A 438 -13.52 -9.03 -11.90
CA ALA A 438 -14.04 -8.34 -13.07
C ALA A 438 -15.58 -8.45 -13.12
N TRP A 439 -16.23 -7.40 -13.60
CA TRP A 439 -17.69 -7.25 -13.59
C TRP A 439 -18.19 -6.59 -14.89
N LYS A 440 -19.42 -6.92 -15.31
CA LYS A 440 -20.11 -6.34 -16.47
C LYS A 440 -21.49 -5.77 -16.06
N PRO A 441 -22.00 -4.72 -16.73
CA PRO A 441 -23.28 -4.07 -16.37
C PRO A 441 -24.49 -5.00 -16.23
#